data_AF-A0A2T2TV57-F1
#
_entry.id   AF-A0A2T2TV57-F1
#
_cell.length_a   1.000
_cell.length_b   1.000
_cell.length_c   1.000
_cell.angle_alpha   90.00
_cell.angle_beta   90.00
_cell.angle_gamma   90.00
#
_symmetry.space_group_name_H-M   'P 1'
#
loop_
_entity.id
_entity.type
_entity.pdbx_description
1 polymer ?
#
loop_
_entity_poly.entity_id
_entity_poly.type
_entity_poly.pdbx_seq_one_letter_code
_entity_poly.pdbx_strand_id
1 'polypeptide(L)'
;MASIPSASRQPSGPTLLDPWSRPGRLPLNGPLERSSVDRTTLSFVTGLLGLGAAFILFQFILTPIILVLQIAMAEGGLSMEALNSPEQLLASYTRELILSNSIGQVIGLAIPALLAARLHSSEWVGYLRLRSVDGRLLLLALVGVVGLQPVTQWLAELNRELPLPESARLVEQSQLELIRRVLESDLGLVFNVVMLALVPGVCEELLFRGYAQRQFERAAGPAGGIILAGGLFGLYHLRPSQLLPLIMLGLYMAYLAWRTGSLLPAMAVHVAHNGFAVLAARYVETSPRYDLEAIEQASMPWYAVLLGFVIVGGVLYVMHTLAPHVRDE
;
A
#
# COMPACT_ATOMS: atom_id res chain seq x y z
N MET A 1 17.32 27.40 -42.19
CA MET A 1 16.16 27.87 -41.38
C MET A 1 15.76 26.74 -40.45
N ALA A 2 16.19 26.79 -39.19
CA ALA A 2 15.81 25.81 -38.18
C ALA A 2 14.41 26.18 -37.66
N SER A 3 13.46 25.25 -37.80
CA SER A 3 12.11 25.39 -37.27
C SER A 3 12.15 25.37 -35.73
N ILE A 4 11.75 26.49 -35.13
CA ILE A 4 11.49 26.62 -33.69
C ILE A 4 10.38 25.62 -33.32
N PRO A 5 10.53 24.76 -32.30
CA PRO A 5 9.45 23.90 -31.84
C PRO A 5 8.27 24.77 -31.40
N SER A 6 7.07 24.44 -31.89
CA SER A 6 5.86 25.17 -31.52
C SER A 6 5.72 25.22 -30.01
N ALA A 7 5.53 26.43 -29.48
CA ALA A 7 5.17 26.63 -28.08
C ALA A 7 3.91 25.79 -27.79
N SER A 8 4.09 24.67 -27.10
CA SER A 8 2.98 23.87 -26.61
C SER A 8 2.08 24.80 -25.81
N ARG A 9 0.84 25.01 -26.28
CA ARG A 9 -0.15 25.88 -25.62
C ARG A 9 -0.17 25.50 -24.14
N GLN A 10 0.32 26.39 -23.27
CA GLN A 10 0.19 26.17 -21.84
C GLN A 10 -1.31 26.06 -21.54
N PRO A 11 -1.75 25.01 -20.82
CA PRO A 11 -3.16 24.86 -20.48
C PRO A 11 -3.63 26.09 -19.71
N SER A 12 -4.69 26.74 -20.20
CA SER A 12 -5.32 27.88 -19.56
C SER A 12 -6.06 27.41 -18.30
N GLY A 13 -5.36 27.31 -17.17
CA GLY A 13 -5.94 26.84 -15.91
C GLY A 13 -4.91 26.38 -14.87
N PRO A 14 -5.37 25.98 -13.68
CA PRO A 14 -4.49 25.38 -12.68
C PRO A 14 -3.82 24.12 -13.22
N THR A 15 -2.56 23.94 -12.86
CA THR A 15 -1.76 22.78 -13.24
C THR A 15 -1.01 22.22 -12.05
N LEU A 16 -0.71 20.93 -12.12
CA LEU A 16 0.16 20.22 -11.20
C LEU A 16 1.51 20.02 -11.88
N LEU A 17 2.61 20.38 -11.20
CA LEU A 17 3.97 20.11 -11.70
C LEU A 17 4.18 18.60 -11.79
N ASP A 18 4.64 18.14 -12.94
CA ASP A 18 4.88 16.73 -13.19
C ASP A 18 6.01 16.54 -14.21
N PRO A 19 7.27 16.52 -13.73
CA PRO A 19 8.46 16.43 -14.57
C PRO A 19 8.53 15.20 -15.48
N TRP A 20 7.75 14.15 -15.20
CA TRP A 20 7.73 12.91 -15.97
C TRP A 20 6.64 12.89 -17.06
N SER A 21 5.83 13.94 -17.14
CA SER A 21 4.88 14.13 -18.25
C SER A 21 5.54 14.92 -19.38
N ARG A 22 5.18 14.65 -20.65
CA ARG A 22 5.70 15.42 -21.81
C ARG A 22 5.49 16.93 -21.68
N PRO A 23 4.33 17.43 -21.19
CA PRO A 23 4.14 18.86 -20.97
C PRO A 23 4.83 19.40 -19.71
N GLY A 24 5.44 18.52 -18.90
CA GLY A 24 5.98 18.84 -17.56
C GLY A 24 4.93 19.20 -16.51
N ARG A 25 3.65 19.19 -16.89
CA ARG A 25 2.51 19.64 -16.10
C ARG A 25 1.25 18.86 -16.47
N LEU A 26 0.43 18.55 -15.47
CA LEU A 26 -0.89 17.94 -15.65
C LEU A 26 -1.99 19.00 -15.45
N PRO A 27 -3.08 18.98 -16.24
CA PRO A 27 -4.21 19.88 -16.04
C PRO A 27 -4.99 19.51 -14.77
N LEU A 28 -5.33 20.51 -13.95
CA LEU A 28 -6.22 20.36 -12.80
C LEU A 28 -7.61 20.90 -13.13
N ASN A 29 -8.29 20.25 -14.07
CA ASN A 29 -9.57 20.69 -14.66
C ASN A 29 -10.79 19.91 -14.17
N GLY A 30 -10.62 19.05 -13.15
CA GLY A 30 -11.69 18.26 -12.58
C GLY A 30 -12.68 19.08 -11.73
N PRO A 31 -13.86 18.53 -11.41
CA PRO A 31 -14.88 19.23 -10.63
C PRO A 31 -14.40 19.78 -9.28
N LEU A 32 -13.54 19.07 -8.56
CA LEU A 32 -13.04 19.52 -7.26
C LEU A 32 -12.12 20.75 -7.37
N GLU A 33 -11.45 20.90 -8.50
CA GLU A 33 -10.53 22.02 -8.76
C GLU A 33 -11.26 23.33 -9.09
N ARG A 34 -12.59 23.29 -9.25
CA ARG A 34 -13.45 24.47 -9.43
C ARG A 34 -13.90 25.11 -8.12
N SER A 35 -13.57 24.50 -6.98
CA SER A 35 -13.98 25.02 -5.67
C SER A 35 -13.35 26.38 -5.38
N SER A 36 -14.03 27.19 -4.58
CA SER A 36 -13.49 28.46 -4.05
C SER A 36 -12.57 28.27 -2.83
N VAL A 37 -12.42 27.03 -2.35
CA VAL A 37 -11.58 26.69 -1.21
C VAL A 37 -10.11 26.80 -1.61
N ASP A 38 -9.27 27.28 -0.69
CA ASP A 38 -7.82 27.29 -0.87
C ASP A 38 -7.30 25.88 -1.25
N ARG A 39 -6.37 25.82 -2.21
CA ARG A 39 -5.90 24.55 -2.79
C ARG A 39 -5.15 23.69 -1.79
N THR A 40 -4.42 24.31 -0.86
CA THR A 40 -3.67 23.61 0.19
C THR A 40 -4.64 22.90 1.10
N THR A 41 -5.66 23.63 1.55
CA THR A 41 -6.74 23.12 2.41
C THR A 41 -7.54 22.04 1.69
N LEU A 42 -7.95 22.31 0.45
CA LEU A 42 -8.68 21.36 -0.39
C LEU A 42 -7.90 20.05 -0.50
N SER A 43 -6.63 20.11 -0.88
CA SER A 43 -5.80 18.90 -1.07
C SER A 43 -5.64 18.13 0.24
N PHE A 44 -5.30 18.81 1.35
CA PHE A 44 -5.16 18.12 2.63
C PHE A 44 -6.45 17.41 3.06
N VAL A 45 -7.58 18.12 2.97
CA VAL A 45 -8.90 17.59 3.35
C VAL A 45 -9.34 16.46 2.42
N THR A 46 -9.20 16.59 1.11
CA THR A 46 -9.60 15.51 0.18
C THR A 46 -8.68 14.30 0.25
N GLY A 47 -7.40 14.47 0.61
CA GLY A 47 -6.48 13.38 0.91
C GLY A 47 -6.91 12.62 2.16
N LEU A 48 -7.14 13.33 3.27
CA LEU A 48 -7.52 12.73 4.56
C LEU A 48 -8.92 12.10 4.52
N LEU A 49 -9.93 12.84 4.03
CA LEU A 49 -11.29 12.32 3.88
C LEU A 49 -11.34 11.20 2.84
N GLY A 50 -10.56 11.27 1.77
CA GLY A 50 -10.46 10.20 0.79
C GLY A 50 -9.96 8.90 1.40
N LEU A 51 -8.89 8.95 2.20
CA LEU A 51 -8.40 7.77 2.94
C LEU A 51 -9.43 7.26 3.93
N GLY A 52 -10.01 8.13 4.76
CA GLY A 52 -11.00 7.74 5.76
C GLY A 52 -12.27 7.15 5.14
N ALA A 53 -12.80 7.75 4.08
CA ALA A 53 -13.97 7.25 3.37
C ALA A 53 -13.68 5.91 2.68
N ALA A 54 -12.53 5.76 2.02
CA ALA A 54 -12.12 4.50 1.42
C ALA A 54 -11.96 3.40 2.49
N PHE A 55 -11.39 3.72 3.65
CA PHE A 55 -11.28 2.80 4.79
C PHE A 55 -12.64 2.32 5.26
N ILE A 56 -13.56 3.24 5.54
CA ILE A 56 -14.90 2.90 6.02
C ILE A 56 -15.65 2.06 4.99
N LEU A 57 -15.59 2.48 3.72
CA LEU A 57 -16.23 1.79 2.61
C LEU A 57 -15.68 0.37 2.45
N PHE A 58 -14.36 0.20 2.46
CA PHE A 58 -13.72 -1.11 2.33
C PHE A 58 -13.96 -2.00 3.56
N GLN A 59 -13.61 -1.52 4.75
CA GLN A 59 -13.50 -2.33 5.96
C GLN A 59 -14.85 -2.64 6.60
N PHE A 60 -15.75 -1.64 6.68
CA PHE A 60 -16.97 -1.75 7.47
C PHE A 60 -18.25 -1.89 6.63
N ILE A 61 -18.18 -1.67 5.31
CA ILE A 61 -19.34 -1.74 4.43
C ILE A 61 -19.18 -2.87 3.42
N LEU A 62 -18.26 -2.73 2.47
CA LEU A 62 -18.16 -3.64 1.32
C LEU A 62 -17.69 -5.04 1.73
N THR A 63 -16.60 -5.16 2.49
CA THR A 63 -16.05 -6.48 2.86
C THR A 63 -17.06 -7.31 3.66
N PRO A 64 -17.72 -6.79 4.72
CA PRO A 64 -18.76 -7.54 5.44
C PRO A 64 -19.96 -7.92 4.58
N ILE A 65 -20.45 -7.01 3.72
CA ILE A 65 -21.57 -7.30 2.82
C ILE A 65 -21.21 -8.41 1.83
N ILE A 66 -20.03 -8.32 1.20
CA ILE A 66 -19.56 -9.33 0.26
C ILE A 66 -19.39 -10.68 0.96
N LEU A 67 -18.90 -10.70 2.20
CA LEU A 67 -18.77 -11.92 3.00
C LEU A 67 -20.14 -12.57 3.27
N VAL A 68 -21.10 -11.79 3.74
CA VAL A 68 -22.47 -12.28 4.01
C VAL A 68 -23.09 -12.86 2.74
N LEU A 69 -22.93 -12.19 1.59
CA LEU A 69 -23.43 -12.67 0.31
C LEU A 69 -22.76 -13.97 -0.12
N GLN A 70 -21.44 -14.10 0.05
CA GLN A 70 -20.72 -15.32 -0.30
C GLN A 70 -21.13 -16.51 0.57
N ILE A 71 -21.25 -16.32 1.90
CA ILE A 71 -21.75 -17.36 2.82
C ILE A 71 -23.17 -17.76 2.43
N ALA A 72 -24.04 -16.78 2.14
CA ALA A 72 -25.41 -17.07 1.75
C ALA A 72 -25.51 -17.88 0.46
N MET A 73 -24.64 -17.60 -0.51
CA MET A 73 -24.54 -18.38 -1.74
C MET A 73 -24.00 -19.79 -1.51
N ALA A 74 -23.05 -19.96 -0.58
CA ALA A 74 -22.47 -21.26 -0.26
C ALA A 74 -23.45 -22.18 0.47
N GLU A 75 -24.27 -21.63 1.38
CA GLU A 75 -25.26 -22.38 2.17
C GLU A 75 -26.65 -22.47 1.53
N GLY A 76 -26.90 -21.71 0.45
CA GLY A 76 -28.23 -21.62 -0.16
C GLY A 76 -29.24 -20.75 0.61
N GLY A 77 -28.76 -19.91 1.54
CA GLY A 77 -29.57 -19.02 2.36
C GLY A 77 -28.75 -18.28 3.43
N LEU A 78 -29.34 -17.29 4.11
CA LEU A 78 -28.66 -16.56 5.18
C LEU A 78 -28.47 -17.44 6.42
N SER A 79 -27.21 -17.61 6.83
CA SER A 79 -26.83 -18.38 8.01
C SER A 79 -26.47 -17.46 9.17
N MET A 80 -27.43 -17.20 10.04
CA MET A 80 -27.21 -16.35 11.22
C MET A 80 -26.30 -17.02 12.25
N GLU A 81 -26.22 -18.35 12.26
CA GLU A 81 -25.32 -19.09 13.14
C GLU A 81 -23.86 -18.87 12.73
N ALA A 82 -23.55 -19.07 11.44
CA ALA A 82 -22.21 -18.82 10.90
C ALA A 82 -21.77 -17.37 11.12
N LEU A 83 -22.65 -16.38 10.90
CA LEU A 83 -22.31 -14.96 11.05
C LEU A 83 -22.07 -14.51 12.49
N ASN A 84 -22.63 -15.23 13.48
CA ASN A 84 -22.48 -14.89 14.90
C ASN A 84 -21.33 -15.65 15.59
N SER A 85 -20.64 -16.55 14.88
CA SER A 85 -19.52 -17.32 15.42
C SER A 85 -18.22 -17.01 14.66
N PRO A 86 -17.33 -16.13 15.22
CA PRO A 86 -16.04 -15.83 14.61
C PRO A 86 -15.19 -17.09 14.35
N GLU A 87 -15.25 -18.07 15.26
CA GLU A 87 -14.54 -19.35 15.12
C GLU A 87 -15.05 -20.15 13.92
N GLN A 88 -16.36 -20.19 13.69
CA GLN A 88 -16.96 -20.87 12.55
C GLN A 88 -16.65 -20.14 11.22
N LEU A 89 -16.66 -18.80 11.23
CA LEU A 89 -16.21 -18.00 10.08
C LEU A 89 -14.79 -18.36 9.66
N LEU A 90 -13.88 -18.44 10.63
CA LEU A 90 -12.49 -18.77 10.39
C LEU A 90 -12.32 -20.22 9.93
N ALA A 91 -12.98 -21.19 10.60
CA ALA A 91 -12.80 -22.60 10.30
C ALA A 91 -13.43 -23.04 8.97
N SER A 92 -14.62 -22.55 8.65
CA SER A 92 -15.42 -23.05 7.53
C SER A 92 -15.41 -22.13 6.31
N TYR A 93 -15.12 -20.84 6.48
CA TYR A 93 -15.29 -19.82 5.43
C TYR A 93 -14.00 -19.04 5.14
N THR A 94 -12.82 -19.65 5.35
CA THR A 94 -11.51 -19.02 5.08
C THR A 94 -11.42 -18.51 3.63
N ARG A 95 -11.92 -19.28 2.65
CA ARG A 95 -11.87 -18.86 1.24
C ARG A 95 -12.72 -17.63 0.98
N GLU A 96 -13.94 -17.62 1.50
CA GLU A 96 -14.91 -16.55 1.37
C GLU A 96 -14.39 -15.28 2.06
N LEU A 97 -13.72 -15.41 3.21
CA LEU A 97 -13.06 -14.30 3.91
C LEU A 97 -11.98 -13.65 3.03
N ILE A 98 -11.07 -14.43 2.46
CA ILE A 98 -9.98 -13.93 1.61
C ILE A 98 -10.54 -13.28 0.33
N LEU A 99 -11.52 -13.94 -0.31
CA LEU A 99 -12.18 -13.41 -1.51
C LEU A 99 -12.93 -12.12 -1.19
N SER A 100 -13.65 -12.06 -0.08
CA SER A 100 -14.40 -10.86 0.33
C SER A 100 -13.45 -9.69 0.56
N ASN A 101 -12.34 -9.92 1.26
CA ASN A 101 -11.31 -8.92 1.47
C ASN A 101 -10.74 -8.43 0.13
N SER A 102 -10.37 -9.35 -0.77
CA SER A 102 -9.77 -9.01 -2.06
C SER A 102 -10.70 -8.24 -2.99
N ILE A 103 -11.96 -8.69 -3.11
CA ILE A 103 -13.00 -7.99 -3.87
C ILE A 103 -13.30 -6.63 -3.23
N GLY A 104 -13.39 -6.59 -1.90
CA GLY A 104 -13.55 -5.38 -1.11
C GLY A 104 -12.45 -4.37 -1.37
N GLN A 105 -11.19 -4.78 -1.51
CA GLN A 105 -10.09 -3.86 -1.84
C GLN A 105 -10.20 -3.29 -3.25
N VAL A 106 -10.57 -4.10 -4.24
CA VAL A 106 -10.77 -3.62 -5.61
C VAL A 106 -11.91 -2.59 -5.67
N ILE A 107 -13.05 -2.89 -5.07
CA ILE A 107 -14.24 -2.02 -5.12
C ILE A 107 -14.14 -0.85 -4.15
N GLY A 108 -13.55 -1.04 -2.97
CA GLY A 108 -13.50 -0.09 -1.88
C GLY A 108 -12.25 0.79 -1.83
N LEU A 109 -11.15 0.38 -2.46
CA LEU A 109 -9.89 1.15 -2.48
C LEU A 109 -9.51 1.56 -3.90
N ALA A 110 -9.33 0.58 -4.81
CA ALA A 110 -8.82 0.87 -6.14
C ALA A 110 -9.79 1.72 -6.97
N ILE A 111 -11.06 1.32 -7.08
CA ILE A 111 -12.06 2.09 -7.84
C ILE A 111 -12.22 3.52 -7.27
N PRO A 112 -12.41 3.73 -5.95
CA PRO A 112 -12.48 5.07 -5.37
C PRO A 112 -11.23 5.91 -5.64
N ALA A 113 -10.02 5.34 -5.58
CA ALA A 113 -8.79 6.07 -5.94
C ALA A 113 -8.81 6.54 -7.40
N LEU A 114 -9.24 5.69 -8.34
CA LEU A 114 -9.39 6.05 -9.75
C LEU A 114 -10.42 7.16 -9.96
N LEU A 115 -11.58 7.05 -9.31
CA LEU A 115 -12.64 8.05 -9.38
C LEU A 115 -12.19 9.37 -8.78
N ALA A 116 -11.55 9.35 -7.61
CA ALA A 116 -11.05 10.54 -6.94
C ALA A 116 -9.99 11.26 -7.78
N ALA A 117 -9.08 10.53 -8.44
CA ALA A 117 -8.14 11.15 -9.39
C ALA A 117 -8.85 11.84 -10.57
N ARG A 118 -9.91 11.25 -11.12
CA ARG A 118 -10.74 11.87 -12.17
C ARG A 118 -11.46 13.13 -11.70
N LEU A 119 -11.75 13.24 -10.39
CA LEU A 119 -12.36 14.45 -9.83
C LEU A 119 -11.38 15.65 -9.81
N HIS A 120 -10.08 15.41 -9.96
CA HIS A 120 -9.05 16.47 -10.01
C HIS A 120 -8.50 16.73 -11.42
N SER A 121 -8.32 15.69 -12.25
CA SER A 121 -7.68 15.84 -13.55
C SER A 121 -8.33 14.95 -14.62
N SER A 122 -8.51 15.50 -15.83
CA SER A 122 -8.84 14.71 -17.02
C SER A 122 -7.73 13.71 -17.38
N GLU A 123 -6.48 14.01 -17.01
CA GLU A 123 -5.31 13.15 -17.21
C GLU A 123 -5.04 12.27 -15.96
N TRP A 124 -6.10 11.63 -15.46
CA TRP A 124 -6.08 10.86 -14.20
C TRP A 124 -5.01 9.73 -14.16
N VAL A 125 -4.66 9.14 -15.30
CA VAL A 125 -3.59 8.12 -15.40
C VAL A 125 -2.23 8.74 -15.02
N GLY A 126 -1.92 9.92 -15.55
CA GLY A 126 -0.72 10.67 -15.19
C GLY A 126 -0.79 11.19 -13.76
N TYR A 127 -1.96 11.64 -13.32
CA TYR A 127 -2.20 12.09 -11.95
C TYR A 127 -1.82 11.01 -10.93
N LEU A 128 -2.29 9.78 -11.16
CA LEU A 128 -2.00 8.62 -10.34
C LEU A 128 -0.58 8.06 -10.50
N ARG A 129 0.24 8.58 -11.44
CA ARG A 129 1.58 8.04 -11.73
C ARG A 129 1.56 6.62 -12.31
N LEU A 130 0.53 6.28 -13.09
CA LEU A 130 0.48 5.00 -13.81
C LEU A 130 1.34 5.10 -15.06
N ARG A 131 2.63 4.75 -14.92
CA ARG A 131 3.67 4.90 -15.94
C ARG A 131 4.63 3.73 -15.91
N SER A 132 5.21 3.41 -17.06
CA SER A 132 6.40 2.56 -17.10
C SER A 132 7.55 3.21 -16.32
N VAL A 133 8.49 2.38 -15.89
CA VAL A 133 9.70 2.80 -15.16
C VAL A 133 10.88 2.06 -15.75
N ASP A 134 12.05 2.69 -15.75
CA ASP A 134 13.30 2.04 -16.13
C ASP A 134 13.59 0.82 -15.23
N GLY A 135 14.04 -0.27 -15.85
CA GLY A 135 14.29 -1.54 -15.17
C GLY A 135 15.35 -1.45 -14.06
N ARG A 136 16.31 -0.52 -14.16
CA ARG A 136 17.34 -0.30 -13.13
C ARG A 136 16.71 0.29 -11.87
N LEU A 137 15.78 1.24 -12.02
CA LEU A 137 15.06 1.83 -10.88
C LEU A 137 14.13 0.80 -10.22
N LEU A 138 13.48 -0.04 -11.01
CA LEU A 138 12.68 -1.15 -10.49
C LEU A 138 13.54 -2.18 -9.74
N LEU A 139 14.69 -2.56 -10.30
CA LEU A 139 15.62 -3.48 -9.65
C LEU A 139 16.16 -2.90 -8.34
N LEU A 140 16.55 -1.62 -8.32
CA LEU A 140 16.98 -0.93 -7.10
C LEU A 140 15.88 -0.95 -6.03
N ALA A 141 14.63 -0.69 -6.42
CA ALA A 141 13.50 -0.77 -5.49
C ALA A 141 13.37 -2.16 -4.84
N LEU A 142 13.50 -3.22 -5.64
CA LEU A 142 13.45 -4.63 -5.18
C LEU A 142 14.66 -5.02 -4.32
N VAL A 143 15.87 -4.55 -4.63
CA VAL A 143 17.04 -4.74 -3.75
C VAL A 143 16.80 -4.04 -2.40
N GLY A 144 16.23 -2.84 -2.42
CA GLY A 144 15.95 -2.11 -1.19
C GLY A 144 14.94 -2.82 -0.30
N VAL A 145 13.90 -3.48 -0.83
CA VAL A 145 12.96 -4.26 0.02
C VAL A 145 13.62 -5.47 0.66
N VAL A 146 14.60 -6.10 0.01
CA VAL A 146 15.41 -7.19 0.62
C VAL A 146 16.21 -6.64 1.80
N GLY A 147 16.85 -5.48 1.64
CA GLY A 147 17.54 -4.80 2.74
C GLY A 147 16.59 -4.33 3.84
N LEU A 148 15.34 -4.05 3.51
CA LEU A 148 14.33 -3.57 4.45
C LEU A 148 13.83 -4.68 5.39
N GLN A 149 13.91 -5.96 5.00
CA GLN A 149 13.43 -7.09 5.80
C GLN A 149 14.01 -7.16 7.23
N PRO A 150 15.34 -7.20 7.44
CA PRO A 150 15.89 -7.21 8.80
C PRO A 150 15.57 -5.92 9.58
N VAL A 151 15.40 -4.79 8.88
CA VAL A 151 15.03 -3.51 9.51
C VAL A 151 13.59 -3.54 10.00
N THR A 152 12.64 -4.02 9.19
CA THR A 152 11.22 -4.12 9.59
C THR A 152 11.02 -5.15 10.68
N GLN A 153 11.75 -6.26 10.68
CA GLN A 153 11.71 -7.23 11.76
C GLN A 153 12.23 -6.66 13.08
N TRP A 154 13.38 -5.97 13.06
CA TRP A 154 13.90 -5.27 14.23
C TRP A 154 12.95 -4.17 14.74
N LEU A 155 12.34 -3.39 13.82
CA LEU A 155 11.33 -2.41 14.21
C LEU A 155 10.09 -3.07 14.82
N ALA A 156 9.72 -4.29 14.40
CA ALA A 156 8.60 -5.02 14.98
C ALA A 156 8.94 -5.47 16.41
N GLU A 157 10.17 -5.92 16.67
CA GLU A 157 10.66 -6.23 18.03
C GLU A 157 10.56 -4.99 18.93
N LEU A 158 11.12 -3.86 18.50
CA LEU A 158 11.06 -2.60 19.25
C LEU A 158 9.61 -2.16 19.50
N ASN A 159 8.74 -2.33 18.51
CA ASN A 159 7.35 -1.91 18.60
C ASN A 159 6.54 -2.77 19.58
N ARG A 160 6.91 -4.05 19.80
CA ARG A 160 6.29 -4.93 20.80
C ARG A 160 6.60 -4.52 22.24
N GLU A 161 7.65 -3.72 22.46
CA GLU A 161 7.96 -3.17 23.78
C GLU A 161 7.07 -1.99 24.17
N LEU A 162 6.32 -1.41 23.21
CA LEU A 162 5.42 -0.30 23.48
C LEU A 162 4.17 -0.77 24.26
N PRO A 163 3.77 -0.05 25.32
CA PRO A 163 2.59 -0.41 26.09
C PRO A 163 1.32 -0.21 25.26
N LEU A 164 0.56 -1.28 25.04
CA LEU A 164 -0.69 -1.26 24.30
C LEU A 164 -1.90 -1.54 25.21
N PRO A 165 -3.01 -0.78 25.07
CA PRO A 165 -4.27 -1.09 25.73
C PRO A 165 -4.72 -2.53 25.42
N GLU A 166 -5.36 -3.19 26.39
CA GLU A 166 -5.84 -4.56 26.24
C GLU A 166 -6.83 -4.69 25.07
N SER A 167 -7.73 -3.72 24.89
CA SER A 167 -8.66 -3.67 23.76
C SER A 167 -7.95 -3.70 22.40
N ALA A 168 -6.83 -3.00 22.27
CA ALA A 168 -6.05 -2.96 21.04
C ALA A 168 -5.34 -4.30 20.78
N ARG A 169 -4.87 -4.97 21.84
CA ARG A 169 -4.27 -6.31 21.76
C ARG A 169 -5.28 -7.37 21.32
N LEU A 170 -6.51 -7.33 21.84
CA LEU A 170 -7.57 -8.27 21.47
C LEU A 170 -7.95 -8.15 19.98
N VAL A 171 -8.08 -6.93 19.47
CA VAL A 171 -8.36 -6.69 18.04
C VAL A 171 -7.23 -7.27 17.18
N GLU A 172 -5.98 -6.98 17.52
CA GLU A 172 -4.83 -7.50 16.76
C GLU A 172 -4.69 -9.03 16.83
N GLN A 173 -4.96 -9.66 17.98
CA GLN A 173 -4.94 -11.11 18.14
C GLN A 173 -5.94 -11.80 17.20
N SER A 174 -7.15 -11.25 17.06
CA SER A 174 -8.14 -11.81 16.12
C SER A 174 -7.69 -11.68 14.65
N GLN A 175 -6.99 -10.60 14.29
CA GLN A 175 -6.38 -10.44 12.96
C GLN A 175 -5.23 -11.41 12.73
N LEU A 176 -4.38 -11.65 13.74
CA LEU A 176 -3.27 -12.60 13.67
C LEU A 176 -3.77 -14.03 13.48
N GLU A 177 -4.80 -14.44 14.22
CA GLU A 177 -5.41 -15.76 14.06
C GLU A 177 -6.01 -15.92 12.64
N LEU A 178 -6.69 -14.88 12.13
CA LEU A 178 -7.16 -14.90 10.73
C LEU A 178 -6.01 -15.09 9.74
N ILE A 179 -4.93 -14.31 9.88
CA ILE A 179 -3.75 -14.42 9.01
C ILE A 179 -3.16 -15.83 9.10
N ARG A 180 -3.03 -16.39 10.31
CA ARG A 180 -2.51 -17.74 10.54
C ARG A 180 -3.36 -18.78 9.83
N ARG A 181 -4.68 -18.77 10.01
CA ARG A 181 -5.62 -19.69 9.36
C ARG A 181 -5.59 -19.61 7.84
N VAL A 182 -5.52 -18.39 7.32
CA VAL A 182 -5.38 -18.14 5.88
C VAL A 182 -4.08 -18.76 5.34
N LEU A 183 -2.98 -18.62 6.08
CA LEU A 183 -1.68 -19.15 5.67
C LEU A 183 -1.59 -20.67 5.79
N GLU A 184 -2.23 -21.27 6.80
CA GLU A 184 -2.38 -22.71 7.01
C GLU A 184 -3.45 -23.35 6.09
N SER A 185 -4.17 -22.56 5.28
CA SER A 185 -5.22 -23.08 4.42
C SER A 185 -4.70 -23.78 3.17
N ASP A 186 -5.38 -24.86 2.76
CA ASP A 186 -5.05 -25.64 1.55
C ASP A 186 -5.47 -24.95 0.23
N LEU A 187 -5.73 -23.64 0.24
CA LEU A 187 -6.17 -22.88 -0.95
C LEU A 187 -5.07 -22.73 -2.02
N GLY A 188 -3.84 -23.08 -1.66
CA GLY A 188 -2.70 -23.15 -2.57
C GLY A 188 -1.90 -21.86 -2.65
N LEU A 189 -0.58 -22.01 -2.84
CA LEU A 189 0.37 -20.90 -2.81
C LEU A 189 0.04 -19.79 -3.82
N VAL A 190 -0.36 -20.15 -5.04
CA VAL A 190 -0.70 -19.17 -6.10
C VAL A 190 -1.89 -18.32 -5.67
N PHE A 191 -2.92 -18.93 -5.08
CA PHE A 191 -4.08 -18.20 -4.58
C PHE A 191 -3.69 -17.22 -3.46
N ASN A 192 -2.91 -17.69 -2.48
CA ASN A 192 -2.45 -16.85 -1.37
C ASN A 192 -1.58 -15.69 -1.84
N VAL A 193 -0.64 -15.91 -2.76
CA VAL A 193 0.19 -14.84 -3.33
C VAL A 193 -0.66 -13.81 -4.07
N VAL A 194 -1.63 -14.25 -4.87
CA VAL A 194 -2.51 -13.31 -5.59
C VAL A 194 -3.34 -12.49 -4.61
N MET A 195 -4.02 -13.14 -3.67
CA MET A 195 -4.99 -12.48 -2.81
C MET A 195 -4.38 -11.68 -1.66
N LEU A 196 -3.22 -12.09 -1.14
CA LEU A 196 -2.59 -11.49 0.04
C LEU A 196 -1.38 -10.60 -0.30
N ALA A 197 -0.84 -10.71 -1.51
CA ALA A 197 0.28 -9.89 -1.95
C ALA A 197 -0.06 -9.03 -3.16
N LEU A 198 -0.53 -9.63 -4.26
CA LEU A 198 -0.76 -8.90 -5.50
C LEU A 198 -1.92 -7.90 -5.39
N VAL A 199 -3.10 -8.36 -4.96
CA VAL A 199 -4.29 -7.52 -4.82
C VAL A 199 -4.05 -6.33 -3.88
N PRO A 200 -3.59 -6.50 -2.62
CA PRO A 200 -3.28 -5.38 -1.73
C PRO A 200 -2.15 -4.50 -2.27
N GLY A 201 -1.08 -5.12 -2.76
CA GLY A 201 0.06 -4.38 -3.31
C GLY A 201 -0.27 -3.51 -4.53
N VAL A 202 -1.40 -3.75 -5.21
CA VAL A 202 -1.89 -2.88 -6.29
C VAL A 202 -2.97 -1.92 -5.77
N CYS A 203 -3.98 -2.42 -5.07
CA CYS A 203 -5.15 -1.62 -4.66
C CYS A 203 -4.77 -0.54 -3.64
N GLU A 204 -3.94 -0.88 -2.67
CA GLU A 204 -3.51 0.07 -1.65
C GLU A 204 -2.56 1.12 -2.23
N GLU A 205 -1.65 0.75 -3.14
CA GLU A 205 -0.73 1.72 -3.77
C GLU A 205 -1.46 2.74 -4.66
N LEU A 206 -2.55 2.33 -5.33
CA LEU A 206 -3.42 3.26 -6.06
C LEU A 206 -4.01 4.31 -5.13
N LEU A 207 -4.51 3.91 -3.97
CA LEU A 207 -5.10 4.80 -2.98
C LEU A 207 -4.05 5.67 -2.29
N PHE A 208 -3.00 5.05 -1.74
CA PHE A 208 -1.99 5.72 -0.93
C PHE A 208 -1.02 6.55 -1.76
N ARG A 209 -0.35 5.97 -2.76
CA ARG A 209 0.75 6.62 -3.50
C ARG A 209 0.21 7.37 -4.72
N GLY A 210 -0.82 6.80 -5.35
CA GLY A 210 -1.47 7.38 -6.51
C GLY A 210 -2.29 8.61 -6.14
N TYR A 211 -3.20 8.46 -5.17
CA TYR A 211 -4.13 9.53 -4.80
C TYR A 211 -3.72 10.32 -3.55
N ALA A 212 -3.70 9.70 -2.36
CA ALA A 212 -3.56 10.41 -1.09
C ALA A 212 -2.22 11.15 -0.96
N GLN A 213 -1.11 10.48 -1.26
CA GLN A 213 0.21 11.09 -1.29
C GLN A 213 0.25 12.28 -2.24
N ARG A 214 -0.40 12.20 -3.40
CA ARG A 214 -0.45 13.32 -4.34
C ARG A 214 -1.12 14.54 -3.72
N GLN A 215 -2.20 14.33 -2.96
CA GLN A 215 -2.85 15.42 -2.25
C GLN A 215 -1.98 16.00 -1.14
N PHE A 216 -1.31 15.15 -0.37
CA PHE A 216 -0.43 15.60 0.70
C PHE A 216 0.81 16.33 0.17
N GLU A 217 1.36 15.92 -0.98
CA GLU A 217 2.42 16.66 -1.67
C GLU A 217 1.96 18.05 -2.13
N ARG A 218 0.72 18.17 -2.61
CA ARG A 218 0.13 19.45 -3.00
C ARG A 218 -0.11 20.38 -1.80
N ALA A 219 -0.38 19.81 -0.63
CA ALA A 219 -0.63 20.56 0.60
C ALA A 219 0.65 20.93 1.36
N ALA A 220 1.64 20.04 1.42
CA ALA A 220 2.80 20.15 2.32
C ALA A 220 4.16 19.98 1.60
N GLY A 221 4.17 19.92 0.27
CA GLY A 221 5.36 19.65 -0.53
C GLY A 221 5.80 18.17 -0.49
N PRO A 222 6.84 17.80 -1.26
CA PRO A 222 7.29 16.41 -1.39
C PRO A 222 7.56 15.68 -0.07
N ALA A 223 8.33 16.29 0.82
CA ALA A 223 8.69 15.68 2.10
C ALA A 223 7.47 15.47 3.00
N GLY A 224 6.59 16.48 3.11
CA GLY A 224 5.34 16.37 3.86
C GLY A 224 4.43 15.29 3.28
N GLY A 225 4.34 15.19 1.95
CA GLY A 225 3.58 14.14 1.27
C GLY A 225 4.08 12.73 1.57
N ILE A 226 5.41 12.52 1.55
CA ILE A 226 6.04 11.24 1.88
C ILE A 226 5.77 10.87 3.34
N ILE A 227 6.01 11.81 4.27
CA ILE A 227 5.84 11.58 5.70
C ILE A 227 4.37 11.27 6.05
N LEU A 228 3.44 12.07 5.54
CA LEU A 228 2.01 11.88 5.80
C LEU A 228 1.49 10.58 5.19
N ALA A 229 1.82 10.29 3.93
CA ALA A 229 1.36 9.05 3.30
C ALA A 229 1.95 7.80 3.95
N GLY A 230 3.25 7.81 4.25
CA GLY A 230 3.92 6.68 4.92
C GLY A 230 3.46 6.48 6.36
N GLY A 231 3.29 7.57 7.11
CA GLY A 231 2.77 7.52 8.48
C GLY A 231 1.33 7.00 8.55
N LEU A 232 0.44 7.55 7.71
CA LEU A 232 -0.95 7.13 7.65
C LEU A 232 -1.11 5.69 7.13
N PHE A 233 -0.20 5.21 6.27
CA PHE A 233 -0.19 3.81 5.82
C PHE A 233 -0.05 2.84 6.99
N GLY A 234 0.88 3.09 7.93
CA GLY A 234 1.01 2.25 9.13
C GLY A 234 -0.21 2.28 10.04
N LEU A 235 -0.81 3.46 10.23
CA LEU A 235 -2.02 3.62 11.04
C LEU A 235 -3.25 2.93 10.44
N TYR A 236 -3.33 2.87 9.10
CA TYR A 236 -4.47 2.32 8.36
C TYR A 236 -4.68 0.82 8.60
N HIS A 237 -3.63 0.10 8.96
CA HIS A 237 -3.68 -1.36 9.12
C HIS A 237 -4.29 -1.80 10.46
N LEU A 238 -4.49 -0.88 11.41
CA LEU A 238 -5.01 -1.19 12.75
C LEU A 238 -4.26 -2.32 13.47
N ARG A 239 -2.95 -2.43 13.22
CA ARG A 239 -2.05 -3.41 13.85
C ARG A 239 -1.00 -2.69 14.68
N PRO A 240 -1.31 -2.35 15.94
CA PRO A 240 -0.40 -1.56 16.77
C PRO A 240 0.97 -2.19 16.92
N SER A 241 1.09 -3.53 16.99
CA SER A 241 2.39 -4.22 17.05
C SER A 241 3.21 -4.15 15.75
N GLN A 242 2.61 -3.76 14.62
CA GLN A 242 3.27 -3.58 13.32
C GLN A 242 3.36 -2.12 12.87
N LEU A 243 2.99 -1.17 13.72
CA LEU A 243 2.97 0.26 13.39
C LEU A 243 4.32 0.77 12.85
N LEU A 244 5.42 0.60 13.60
CA LEU A 244 6.74 1.10 13.16
C LEU A 244 7.25 0.44 11.88
N PRO A 245 7.19 -0.90 11.72
CA PRO A 245 7.51 -1.57 10.46
C PRO A 245 6.71 -1.05 9.27
N LEU A 246 5.39 -0.89 9.44
CA LEU A 246 4.50 -0.45 8.36
C LEU A 246 4.71 1.02 8.01
N ILE A 247 5.02 1.89 8.99
CA ILE A 247 5.41 3.27 8.72
C ILE A 247 6.71 3.29 7.90
N MET A 248 7.72 2.50 8.26
CA MET A 248 9.00 2.46 7.54
C MET A 248 8.83 1.98 6.10
N LEU A 249 8.12 0.87 5.89
CA LEU A 249 7.75 0.39 4.54
C LEU A 249 6.92 1.44 3.80
N GLY A 250 6.01 2.08 4.52
CA GLY A 250 5.16 3.19 4.09
C GLY A 250 5.95 4.31 3.43
N LEU A 251 6.91 4.84 4.19
CA LEU A 251 7.82 5.93 3.82
C LEU A 251 8.71 5.54 2.64
N TYR A 252 9.26 4.32 2.66
CA TYR A 252 10.09 3.82 1.57
C TYR A 252 9.32 3.81 0.25
N MET A 253 8.15 3.18 0.21
CA MET A 253 7.30 3.14 -1.00
C MET A 253 6.83 4.54 -1.44
N ALA A 254 6.51 5.43 -0.50
CA ALA A 254 6.15 6.81 -0.81
C ALA A 254 7.30 7.58 -1.46
N TYR A 255 8.54 7.39 -0.97
CA TYR A 255 9.73 7.95 -1.61
C TYR A 255 9.93 7.40 -3.02
N LEU A 256 9.79 6.08 -3.23
CA LEU A 256 9.93 5.46 -4.55
C LEU A 256 8.94 6.05 -5.57
N ALA A 257 7.67 6.16 -5.18
CA ALA A 257 6.62 6.71 -6.03
C ALA A 257 6.87 8.18 -6.40
N TRP A 258 7.30 8.99 -5.42
CA TRP A 258 7.67 10.38 -5.66
C TRP A 258 8.91 10.50 -6.56
N ARG A 259 9.96 9.73 -6.28
CA ARG A 259 11.26 9.90 -6.94
C ARG A 259 11.28 9.39 -8.37
N THR A 260 10.52 8.32 -8.65
CA THR A 260 10.45 7.71 -9.99
C THR A 260 9.30 8.25 -10.83
N GLY A 261 8.34 8.97 -10.22
CA GLY A 261 7.14 9.43 -10.91
C GLY A 261 6.23 8.30 -11.41
N SER A 262 6.41 7.08 -10.88
CA SER A 262 5.68 5.86 -11.23
C SER A 262 5.23 5.10 -9.98
N LEU A 263 4.05 4.49 -10.01
CA LEU A 263 3.61 3.56 -8.95
C LEU A 263 4.27 2.19 -9.02
N LEU A 264 4.81 1.79 -10.17
CA LEU A 264 5.28 0.41 -10.37
C LEU A 264 6.37 -0.01 -9.38
N PRO A 265 7.37 0.82 -9.03
CA PRO A 265 8.35 0.45 -8.00
C PRO A 265 7.73 0.23 -6.62
N ALA A 266 6.77 1.07 -6.23
CA ALA A 266 6.07 0.94 -4.96
C ALA A 266 5.18 -0.31 -4.92
N MET A 267 4.41 -0.55 -5.99
CA MET A 267 3.62 -1.78 -6.17
C MET A 267 4.49 -3.02 -6.11
N ALA A 268 5.61 -3.05 -6.86
CA ALA A 268 6.51 -4.20 -6.87
C ALA A 268 7.11 -4.47 -5.49
N VAL A 269 7.49 -3.41 -4.75
CA VAL A 269 7.98 -3.54 -3.37
C VAL A 269 6.90 -4.05 -2.43
N HIS A 270 5.68 -3.54 -2.51
CA HIS A 270 4.57 -3.99 -1.67
C HIS A 270 4.24 -5.47 -1.94
N VAL A 271 4.09 -5.84 -3.21
CA VAL A 271 3.83 -7.22 -3.62
C VAL A 271 4.97 -8.15 -3.20
N ALA A 272 6.23 -7.72 -3.35
CA ALA A 272 7.38 -8.51 -2.90
C ALA A 272 7.39 -8.67 -1.38
N HIS A 273 7.16 -7.60 -0.62
CA HIS A 273 7.11 -7.63 0.85
C HIS A 273 6.06 -8.62 1.36
N ASN A 274 4.83 -8.52 0.85
CA ASN A 274 3.74 -9.41 1.26
C ASN A 274 3.95 -10.83 0.72
N GLY A 275 4.50 -10.96 -0.48
CA GLY A 275 4.85 -12.25 -1.08
C GLY A 275 5.91 -12.99 -0.26
N PHE A 276 6.93 -12.28 0.27
CA PHE A 276 7.90 -12.86 1.19
C PHE A 276 7.24 -13.38 2.47
N ALA A 277 6.26 -12.66 3.02
CA ALA A 277 5.52 -13.12 4.20
C ALA A 277 4.75 -14.43 3.90
N VAL A 278 4.04 -14.50 2.77
CA VAL A 278 3.31 -15.71 2.35
C VAL A 278 4.26 -16.89 2.12
N LEU A 279 5.38 -16.66 1.43
CA LEU A 279 6.38 -17.70 1.14
C LEU A 279 7.08 -18.18 2.42
N ALA A 280 7.42 -17.28 3.33
CA ALA A 280 8.04 -17.60 4.61
C ALA A 280 7.09 -18.45 5.47
N ALA A 281 5.81 -18.07 5.56
CA ALA A 281 4.82 -18.84 6.30
C ALA A 281 4.66 -20.26 5.74
N ARG A 282 4.53 -20.40 4.42
CA ARG A 282 4.43 -21.71 3.77
C ARG A 282 5.69 -22.57 3.97
N TYR A 283 6.87 -21.94 3.97
CA TYR A 283 8.13 -22.64 4.20
C TYR A 283 8.22 -23.22 5.62
N VAL A 284 7.79 -22.46 6.63
CA VAL A 284 7.79 -22.94 8.02
C VAL A 284 6.79 -24.07 8.21
N GLU A 285 5.56 -23.93 7.70
CA GLU A 285 4.52 -24.95 7.77
C GLU A 285 4.97 -26.31 7.19
N THR A 286 5.72 -26.27 6.08
CA THR A 286 6.19 -27.47 5.37
C THR A 286 7.51 -28.05 5.91
N SER A 287 8.13 -27.39 6.89
CA SER A 287 9.44 -27.76 7.42
C SER A 287 9.35 -28.20 8.88
N PRO A 288 9.42 -29.52 9.18
CA PRO A 288 9.30 -30.05 10.55
C PRO A 288 10.41 -29.60 11.53
N ARG A 289 11.44 -28.92 11.02
CA ARG A 289 12.63 -28.49 11.76
C ARG A 289 12.51 -27.08 12.33
N TYR A 290 11.56 -26.29 11.83
CA TYR A 290 11.39 -24.89 12.21
C TYR A 290 10.09 -24.76 13.00
N ASP A 291 10.21 -24.32 14.25
CA ASP A 291 9.08 -23.93 15.07
C ASP A 291 8.79 -22.44 14.83
N LEU A 292 7.56 -22.11 14.47
CA LEU A 292 7.12 -20.74 14.20
C LEU A 292 7.35 -19.85 15.43
N GLU A 293 7.13 -20.38 16.64
CA GLU A 293 7.33 -19.64 17.89
C GLU A 293 8.82 -19.34 18.13
N ALA A 294 9.71 -20.28 17.81
CA ALA A 294 11.16 -20.09 17.97
C ALA A 294 11.72 -19.06 16.96
N ILE A 295 11.15 -18.98 15.75
CA ILE A 295 11.51 -17.95 14.77
C ILE A 295 10.98 -16.58 15.19
N GLU A 296 9.75 -16.51 15.71
CA GLU A 296 9.15 -15.26 16.17
C GLU A 296 9.84 -14.66 17.40
N GLN A 297 10.44 -15.51 18.25
CA GLN A 297 11.21 -15.09 19.44
C GLN A 297 12.69 -14.83 19.15
N ALA A 298 13.18 -15.20 17.96
CA ALA A 298 14.57 -14.95 17.59
C ALA A 298 14.79 -13.46 17.30
N SER A 299 15.61 -12.81 18.13
CA SER A 299 16.02 -11.43 17.87
C SER A 299 16.82 -11.33 16.58
N MET A 300 16.53 -10.29 15.80
CA MET A 300 17.26 -10.02 14.57
C MET A 300 18.72 -9.69 14.88
N PRO A 301 19.71 -10.40 14.29
CA PRO A 301 21.11 -10.11 14.55
C PRO A 301 21.46 -8.68 14.17
N TRP A 302 22.12 -7.93 15.07
CA TRP A 302 22.42 -6.51 14.87
C TRP A 302 23.18 -6.21 13.57
N TYR A 303 24.03 -7.13 13.12
CA TYR A 303 24.78 -6.99 11.87
C TYR A 303 23.89 -7.10 10.63
N ALA A 304 22.81 -7.88 10.69
CA ALA A 304 21.83 -7.99 9.61
C ALA A 304 20.99 -6.70 9.52
N VAL A 305 20.62 -6.13 10.67
CA VAL A 305 19.94 -4.83 10.75
C VAL A 305 20.82 -3.72 10.17
N LEU A 306 22.09 -3.66 10.57
CA LEU A 306 23.06 -2.69 10.05
C LEU A 306 23.23 -2.83 8.53
N LEU A 307 23.41 -4.06 8.04
CA LEU A 307 23.50 -4.33 6.60
C LEU A 307 22.22 -3.88 5.88
N GLY A 308 21.05 -4.12 6.46
CA GLY A 308 19.77 -3.66 5.95
C GLY A 308 19.71 -2.14 5.78
N PHE A 309 20.10 -1.38 6.80
CA PHE A 309 20.21 0.09 6.70
C PHE A 309 21.20 0.55 5.64
N VAL A 310 22.35 -0.12 5.51
CA VAL A 310 23.35 0.20 4.47
C VAL A 310 22.78 -0.05 3.07
N ILE A 311 22.08 -1.16 2.86
CA ILE A 311 21.44 -1.48 1.57
C ILE A 311 20.37 -0.45 1.24
N VAL A 312 19.46 -0.16 2.17
CA VAL A 312 18.36 0.80 1.96
C VAL A 312 18.92 2.20 1.70
N GLY A 313 19.86 2.67 2.52
CA GLY A 313 20.52 3.97 2.35
C GLY A 313 21.26 4.08 1.01
N GLY A 314 21.98 3.03 0.62
CA GLY A 314 22.67 2.94 -0.68
C GLY A 314 21.70 2.97 -1.86
N VAL A 315 20.61 2.19 -1.80
CA VAL A 315 19.55 2.20 -2.81
C VAL A 315 18.92 3.59 -2.93
N LEU A 316 18.57 4.23 -1.81
CA LEU A 316 17.98 5.57 -1.82
C LEU A 316 18.92 6.60 -2.44
N TYR A 317 20.22 6.54 -2.10
CA TYR A 317 21.25 7.42 -2.65
C TYR A 317 21.44 7.22 -4.17
N VAL A 318 21.62 5.97 -4.61
CA VAL A 318 21.81 5.64 -6.04
C VAL A 318 20.55 5.98 -6.83
N MET A 319 19.37 5.66 -6.31
CA MET A 319 18.11 6.03 -6.97
C MET A 319 17.93 7.56 -7.02
N HIS A 320 18.33 8.27 -5.96
CA HIS A 320 18.26 9.73 -5.95
C HIS A 320 19.13 10.33 -7.06
N THR A 321 20.31 9.79 -7.30
CA THR A 321 21.23 10.31 -8.33
C THR A 321 20.85 9.85 -9.74
N LEU A 322 20.38 8.62 -9.90
CA LEU A 322 20.06 8.03 -11.21
C LEU A 322 18.71 8.50 -11.79
N ALA A 323 17.67 8.67 -10.97
CA ALA A 323 16.32 8.94 -11.45
C ALA A 323 16.18 10.21 -12.33
N PRO A 324 16.87 11.34 -12.07
CA PRO A 324 16.87 12.49 -12.97
C PRO A 324 17.46 12.18 -14.34
N HIS A 325 18.56 11.42 -14.40
CA HIS A 325 19.22 11.09 -15.66
C HIS A 325 18.31 10.20 -16.52
N VAL A 326 17.72 9.16 -15.92
CA VAL A 326 16.75 8.28 -16.58
C VAL A 326 15.53 9.02 -17.11
N ARG A 327 15.11 10.10 -16.44
CA ARG A 327 13.98 10.92 -16.88
C ARG A 327 14.32 11.77 -18.11
N ASP A 328 15.57 12.20 -18.22
CA ASP A 328 16.03 13.14 -19.25
C ASP A 328 16.56 12.39 -20.52
N GLU A 329 16.74 11.06 -20.46
CA GLU A 329 17.03 10.13 -21.57
C GLU A 329 15.79 9.77 -22.41
#